data_AF-A0A929ZHY4-F1
#
_entry.id   AF-A0A929ZHY4-F1
#
_cell.length_a   1.000
_cell.length_b   1.000
_cell.length_c   1.000
_cell.angle_alpha   90.00
_cell.angle_beta   90.00
_cell.angle_gamma   90.00
#
_symmetry.space_group_name_H-M   'P 1'
#
loop_
_entity.id
_entity.type
_entity.pdbx_description
1 polymer ?
#
loop_
_entity_poly.entity_id
_entity_poly.type
_entity_poly.pdbx_seq_one_letter_code
_entity_poly.pdbx_strand_id
1 'polypeptide(L)'
;MNPEERARKWRQDVPELCGLTLQQRIAICNQVSKRIVFLVVLWLTLFFVVIFVILSSADTNSALYNLLNHTAETINAIFSGDPSKRYMVALLESLPYILPMLVVLVGPIWLMMTAFRKLMLLSVARKL
;
A
#
# COMPACT_ATOMS: atom_id res chain seq x y z
N MET A 1 -12.36 19.28 -3.13
CA MET A 1 -13.24 18.31 -3.84
C MET A 1 -14.57 18.19 -3.10
N ASN A 2 -15.68 18.43 -3.80
CA ASN A 2 -17.03 18.37 -3.25
C ASN A 2 -17.38 16.91 -2.84
N PRO A 3 -18.09 16.66 -1.73
CA PRO A 3 -18.66 15.35 -1.37
C PRO A 3 -19.27 14.56 -2.53
N GLU A 4 -19.97 15.22 -3.44
CA GLU A 4 -20.61 14.56 -4.59
C GLU A 4 -19.61 14.03 -5.61
N GLU A 5 -18.63 14.85 -5.98
CA GLU A 5 -17.54 14.45 -6.89
C GLU A 5 -16.75 13.27 -6.30
N ARG A 6 -16.50 13.31 -5.00
CA ARG A 6 -15.84 12.21 -4.27
C ARG A 6 -16.65 10.93 -4.36
N ALA A 7 -17.96 11.01 -4.10
CA ALA A 7 -18.86 9.87 -4.17
C ALA A 7 -19.03 9.34 -5.60
N ARG A 8 -18.90 10.18 -6.64
CA ARG A 8 -18.84 9.72 -8.04
C ARG A 8 -17.56 8.97 -8.32
N LYS A 9 -16.38 9.52 -7.99
CA LYS A 9 -15.07 8.87 -8.20
C LYS A 9 -14.98 7.51 -7.50
N TRP A 10 -15.47 7.41 -6.27
CA TRP A 10 -15.41 6.18 -5.48
C TRP A 10 -16.33 5.06 -5.99
N ARG A 11 -17.32 5.39 -6.83
CA ARG A 11 -18.31 4.43 -7.36
C ARG A 11 -18.18 4.21 -8.86
N GLN A 12 -17.22 4.86 -9.52
CA GLN A 12 -17.03 4.77 -10.96
C GLN A 12 -16.89 3.32 -11.45
N ASP A 13 -16.34 2.45 -10.61
CA ASP A 13 -16.12 1.02 -10.91
C ASP A 13 -17.17 0.09 -10.25
N VAL A 14 -18.26 0.63 -9.69
CA VAL A 14 -19.27 -0.13 -8.92
C VAL A 14 -20.69 0.21 -9.41
N PRO A 15 -21.10 -0.32 -10.57
CA PRO A 15 -22.41 -0.01 -11.18
C PRO A 15 -23.60 -0.51 -10.34
N GLU A 16 -23.37 -1.48 -9.45
CA GLU A 16 -24.36 -2.05 -8.52
C GLU A 16 -24.95 -1.00 -7.55
N LEU A 17 -24.32 0.17 -7.40
CA LEU A 17 -24.77 1.27 -6.53
C LEU A 17 -25.63 2.32 -7.27
N CYS A 18 -25.97 2.10 -8.54
CA CYS A 18 -26.75 3.04 -9.36
C CYS A 18 -28.23 3.15 -8.95
N GLY A 19 -28.75 2.26 -8.11
CA GLY A 19 -30.12 2.33 -7.59
C GLY A 19 -30.32 3.27 -6.39
N LEU A 20 -29.25 3.68 -5.69
CA LEU A 20 -29.37 4.47 -4.45
C LEU A 20 -29.61 5.96 -4.70
N THR A 21 -30.18 6.67 -3.71
CA THR A 21 -30.30 8.15 -3.76
C THR A 21 -28.94 8.83 -3.54
N LEU A 22 -28.81 10.09 -3.98
CA LEU A 22 -27.55 10.85 -3.85
C LEU A 22 -27.06 10.95 -2.39
N GLN A 23 -27.96 11.19 -1.44
CA GLN A 23 -27.61 11.28 -0.03
C GLN A 23 -27.11 9.95 0.55
N GLN A 24 -27.78 8.84 0.24
CA GLN A 24 -27.32 7.50 0.66
C GLN A 24 -25.93 7.20 0.11
N ARG A 25 -25.68 7.55 -1.15
CA ARG A 25 -24.37 7.36 -1.79
C ARG A 25 -23.25 8.14 -1.10
N ILE A 26 -23.51 9.39 -0.69
CA ILE A 26 -22.54 10.21 0.04
C ILE A 26 -22.25 9.61 1.42
N ALA A 27 -23.30 9.20 2.14
CA ALA A 27 -23.16 8.61 3.47
C ALA A 27 -22.34 7.30 3.43
N ILE A 28 -22.68 6.39 2.53
CA ILE A 28 -21.96 5.12 2.34
C ILE A 28 -20.51 5.37 1.93
N CYS A 29 -20.27 6.26 0.95
CA CYS A 29 -18.92 6.59 0.50
C CYS A 29 -18.07 7.17 1.64
N ASN A 30 -18.63 8.04 2.48
CA ASN A 30 -17.93 8.62 3.61
C ASN A 30 -17.61 7.57 4.68
N GLN A 31 -18.56 6.69 4.98
CA GLN A 31 -18.37 5.60 5.94
C GLN A 31 -17.28 4.62 5.48
N VAL A 32 -17.34 4.16 4.23
CA VAL A 32 -16.34 3.24 3.67
C VAL A 32 -14.98 3.93 3.54
N SER A 33 -14.95 5.21 3.14
CA SER A 33 -13.71 5.98 3.08
C SER A 33 -13.02 6.08 4.44
N LYS A 34 -13.75 6.40 5.52
CA LYS A 34 -13.18 6.41 6.87
C LYS A 34 -12.61 5.05 7.28
N ARG A 35 -13.33 3.96 6.97
CA ARG A 35 -12.87 2.59 7.26
C ARG A 35 -11.58 2.24 6.51
N ILE A 36 -11.50 2.56 5.21
CA ILE A 36 -10.30 2.30 4.42
C ILE A 36 -9.12 3.13 4.94
N VAL A 37 -9.32 4.42 5.22
CA VAL A 37 -8.27 5.27 5.80
C VAL A 37 -7.76 4.69 7.12
N PHE A 38 -8.67 4.27 8.00
CA PHE A 38 -8.29 3.61 9.25
C PHE A 38 -7.45 2.35 9.02
N LEU A 39 -7.85 1.48 8.09
CA LEU A 39 -7.10 0.26 7.77
C LEU A 39 -5.73 0.53 7.15
N VAL A 40 -5.62 1.55 6.30
CA VAL A 40 -4.34 1.97 5.70
C VAL A 40 -3.41 2.52 6.77
N VAL A 41 -3.91 3.38 7.66
CA VAL A 41 -3.12 3.91 8.79
C VAL A 41 -2.67 2.77 9.70
N LEU A 42 -3.58 1.86 10.07
CA LEU A 42 -3.25 0.69 10.89
C LEU A 42 -2.18 -0.19 10.23
N TRP A 43 -2.31 -0.44 8.92
CA TRP A 43 -1.32 -1.21 8.15
C TRP A 43 0.05 -0.54 8.17
N LEU A 44 0.11 0.77 7.90
CA LEU A 44 1.36 1.52 7.93
C LEU A 44 1.99 1.50 9.33
N THR A 45 1.20 1.71 10.39
CA THR A 45 1.69 1.62 11.76
C THR A 45 2.28 0.24 12.06
N LEU A 46 1.57 -0.83 11.72
CA LEU A 46 2.08 -2.20 11.93
C LEU A 46 3.34 -2.47 11.11
N PHE A 47 3.39 -2.01 9.85
CA PHE A 47 4.56 -2.13 9.00
C PHE A 47 5.80 -1.45 9.63
N PHE A 48 5.66 -0.22 10.13
CA PHE A 48 6.76 0.48 10.81
C PHE A 48 7.16 -0.17 12.13
N VAL A 49 6.21 -0.70 12.90
CA VAL A 49 6.50 -1.47 14.12
C VAL A 49 7.32 -2.72 13.78
N VAL A 50 6.96 -3.45 12.73
CA VAL A 50 7.72 -4.63 12.28
C VAL A 50 9.13 -4.23 11.84
N ILE A 51 9.29 -3.17 11.04
CA ILE A 51 10.61 -2.65 10.67
C ILE A 51 11.43 -2.30 11.90
N PHE A 52 10.84 -1.59 12.87
CA PHE A 52 11.52 -1.22 14.10
C PHE A 52 12.03 -2.45 14.84
N VAL A 53 11.18 -3.47 15.02
CA VAL A 53 11.58 -4.75 15.66
C VAL A 53 12.70 -5.45 14.89
N ILE A 54 12.62 -5.49 13.56
CA ILE A 54 13.67 -6.07 12.70
C ILE A 54 14.99 -5.34 12.90
N LEU A 55 14.98 -4.01 12.86
CA LEU A 55 16.19 -3.21 13.01
C LEU A 55 16.77 -3.31 14.44
N SER A 56 15.93 -3.28 15.47
CA SER A 56 16.36 -3.45 16.86
C SER A 56 16.88 -4.85 17.17
N SER A 57 16.46 -5.86 16.42
CA SER A 57 16.94 -7.24 16.58
C SER A 57 18.13 -7.58 15.69
N ALA A 58 18.51 -6.72 14.74
CA ALA A 58 19.64 -6.97 13.84
C ALA A 58 20.94 -7.20 14.62
N ASP A 59 21.23 -6.37 15.63
CA ASP A 59 22.47 -6.50 16.43
C ASP A 59 22.55 -7.80 17.25
N THR A 60 21.40 -8.42 17.55
CA THR A 60 21.33 -9.67 18.33
C THR A 60 21.16 -10.92 17.47
N ASN A 61 20.82 -10.75 16.19
CA ASN A 61 20.60 -11.84 15.24
C ASN A 61 21.55 -11.71 14.04
N SER A 62 22.66 -12.44 14.09
CA SER A 62 23.71 -12.41 13.05
C SER A 62 23.20 -12.78 11.66
N ALA A 63 22.21 -13.67 11.54
CA ALA A 63 21.63 -14.02 10.25
C ALA A 63 20.83 -12.85 9.66
N LEU A 64 20.05 -12.17 10.49
CA LEU A 64 19.27 -10.99 10.09
C LEU A 64 20.20 -9.82 9.73
N TYR A 65 21.22 -9.56 10.55
CA TYR A 65 22.24 -8.55 10.28
C TYR A 65 22.93 -8.78 8.94
N ASN A 66 23.42 -10.00 8.71
CA ASN A 66 24.10 -10.35 7.46
C ASN A 66 23.19 -10.20 6.25
N LEU A 67 21.92 -10.59 6.35
CA LEU A 67 20.95 -10.42 5.28
C LEU A 67 20.72 -8.94 4.95
N LEU A 68 20.47 -8.11 5.96
CA LEU A 68 20.24 -6.68 5.77
C LEU A 68 21.48 -5.98 5.20
N ASN A 69 22.66 -6.29 5.75
CA ASN A 69 23.91 -5.68 5.33
C ASN A 69 24.30 -6.11 3.91
N HIS A 70 24.23 -7.40 3.59
CA HIS A 70 24.48 -7.89 2.23
C HIS A 70 23.53 -7.26 1.20
N THR A 71 22.26 -7.10 1.57
CA THR A 71 21.27 -6.46 0.70
C THR A 71 21.62 -4.99 0.47
N ALA A 72 21.98 -4.26 1.52
CA ALA A 72 22.38 -2.86 1.44
C ALA A 72 23.66 -2.67 0.62
N GLU A 73 24.68 -3.48 0.86
CA GLU A 73 25.94 -3.47 0.11
C GLU A 73 25.73 -3.79 -1.37
N THR A 74 24.89 -4.78 -1.68
CA THR A 74 24.58 -5.16 -3.07
C THR A 74 23.89 -4.02 -3.80
N ILE A 75 22.87 -3.40 -3.19
CA ILE A 75 22.19 -2.24 -3.78
C ILE A 75 23.18 -1.08 -3.95
N ASN A 76 23.99 -0.80 -2.93
CA ASN A 76 24.96 0.29 -3.00
C ASN A 76 26.01 0.05 -4.10
N ALA A 77 26.51 -1.17 -4.25
CA ALA A 77 27.44 -1.55 -5.31
C ALA A 77 26.82 -1.40 -6.71
N ILE A 78 25.54 -1.74 -6.88
CA ILE A 78 24.81 -1.55 -8.14
C ILE A 78 24.73 -0.05 -8.51
N PHE A 79 24.47 0.82 -7.53
CA PHE A 79 24.34 2.26 -7.75
C PHE A 79 25.68 3.03 -7.77
N SER A 80 26.73 2.51 -7.14
CA SER A 80 28.08 3.09 -7.12
C SER A 80 29.02 2.55 -8.20
N GLY A 81 28.55 1.58 -8.99
CA GLY A 81 29.26 1.03 -10.15
C GLY A 81 29.45 2.04 -11.28
N ASP A 82 29.94 1.53 -12.43
CA ASP A 82 30.36 2.30 -13.61
C ASP A 82 29.52 3.57 -13.86
N PRO A 83 30.13 4.78 -13.80
CA PRO A 83 29.41 6.06 -13.95
C PRO A 83 28.76 6.24 -15.34
N SER A 84 29.06 5.35 -16.30
CA SER A 84 28.39 5.28 -17.60
C SER A 84 27.07 4.51 -17.58
N LYS A 85 26.79 3.73 -16.51
CA LYS A 85 25.51 3.04 -16.36
C LYS A 85 24.39 4.07 -16.22
N ARG A 86 23.46 4.06 -17.18
CA ARG A 86 22.21 4.81 -17.06
C ARG A 86 21.52 4.38 -15.77
N TYR A 87 21.11 5.34 -14.93
CA TYR A 87 20.38 5.13 -13.68
C TYR A 87 19.25 4.08 -13.78
N MET A 88 18.59 4.01 -14.95
CA MET A 88 17.52 3.05 -15.24
C MET A 88 17.98 1.59 -15.20
N VAL A 89 19.23 1.29 -15.56
CA VAL A 89 19.82 -0.06 -15.53
C VAL A 89 20.12 -0.47 -14.08
N ALA A 90 20.71 0.42 -13.29
CA ALA A 90 20.95 0.20 -11.86
C ALA A 90 19.63 -0.01 -11.07
N LEU A 91 18.58 0.72 -11.43
CA LEU A 91 17.25 0.52 -10.85
C LEU A 91 16.67 -0.86 -11.19
N LEU A 92 16.89 -1.34 -12.42
CA LEU A 92 16.42 -2.66 -12.84
C LEU A 92 17.21 -3.80 -12.14
N GLU A 93 18.54 -3.64 -12.02
CA GLU A 93 19.41 -4.60 -11.34
C GLU A 93 19.12 -4.69 -9.83
N SER A 94 18.76 -3.58 -9.19
CA SER A 94 18.39 -3.55 -7.76
C SER A 94 16.94 -3.99 -7.49
N LEU A 95 16.12 -4.14 -8.53
CA LEU A 95 14.70 -4.46 -8.40
C LEU A 95 14.42 -5.73 -7.59
N PRO A 96 15.13 -6.87 -7.77
CA PRO A 96 14.86 -8.09 -6.99
C PRO A 96 15.04 -7.90 -5.47
N TYR A 97 15.88 -6.95 -5.06
CA TYR A 97 16.18 -6.66 -3.66
C TYR A 97 15.16 -5.71 -3.03
N ILE A 98 14.65 -4.75 -3.81
CA ILE A 98 13.72 -3.71 -3.33
C ILE A 98 12.25 -4.14 -3.50
N LEU A 99 11.95 -4.89 -4.56
CA LEU A 99 10.59 -5.29 -4.95
C LEU A 99 9.84 -6.04 -3.85
N PRO A 100 10.43 -7.01 -3.12
CA PRO A 100 9.72 -7.70 -2.04
C PRO A 100 9.20 -6.73 -0.97
N MET A 101 10.02 -5.75 -0.57
CA MET A 101 9.63 -4.75 0.44
C MET A 101 8.53 -3.82 -0.10
N LEU A 102 8.62 -3.42 -1.37
CA LEU A 102 7.58 -2.61 -2.02
C LEU A 102 6.26 -3.37 -2.14
N VAL A 103 6.29 -4.66 -2.47
CA VAL A 103 5.09 -5.50 -2.57
C VAL A 103 4.43 -5.62 -1.20
N VAL A 104 5.20 -5.84 -0.14
CA VAL A 104 4.66 -5.89 1.23
C VAL A 104 4.07 -4.54 1.63
N LEU A 105 4.72 -3.42 1.31
CA LEU A 105 4.23 -2.09 1.66
C LEU A 105 2.97 -1.70 0.88
N VAL A 106 3.02 -1.80 -0.45
CA VAL A 106 2.02 -1.22 -1.37
C VAL A 106 0.90 -2.21 -1.71
N GLY A 107 1.20 -3.51 -1.76
CA GLY A 107 0.24 -4.55 -2.14
C GLY A 107 -1.04 -4.55 -1.30
N PRO A 108 -0.94 -4.54 0.05
CA PRO A 108 -2.12 -4.47 0.92
C PRO A 108 -2.92 -3.19 0.75
N ILE A 109 -2.26 -2.04 0.56
CA ILE A 109 -2.93 -0.76 0.31
C ILE A 109 -3.71 -0.81 -1.00
N TRP A 110 -3.11 -1.37 -2.05
CA TRP A 110 -3.77 -1.55 -3.33
C TRP A 110 -4.99 -2.49 -3.23
N LEU A 111 -4.86 -3.60 -2.50
CA LEU A 111 -5.96 -4.55 -2.26
C LEU A 111 -7.11 -3.90 -1.47
N MET A 112 -6.79 -3.07 -0.48
CA MET A 112 -7.77 -2.29 0.29
C MET A 112 -8.55 -1.32 -0.62
N MET A 113 -7.84 -0.62 -1.51
CA MET A 113 -8.41 0.39 -2.40
C MET A 113 -9.23 -0.20 -3.55
N THR A 114 -9.00 -1.45 -3.94
CA THR A 114 -9.67 -2.11 -5.06
C THR A 114 -10.76 -3.08 -4.57
N ALA A 115 -10.35 -4.26 -4.12
CA ALA A 115 -11.24 -5.36 -3.76
C ALA A 115 -12.06 -5.05 -2.50
N PHE A 116 -11.40 -4.64 -1.41
CA PHE A 116 -12.12 -4.38 -0.16
C PHE A 116 -13.02 -3.15 -0.25
N ARG A 117 -12.59 -2.11 -0.96
CA ARG A 117 -13.44 -0.95 -1.27
C ARG A 117 -14.76 -1.40 -1.91
N LYS A 118 -14.71 -2.21 -2.97
CA LYS A 118 -15.92 -2.70 -3.65
C LYS A 118 -16.80 -3.52 -2.70
N LEU A 119 -16.20 -4.48 -1.98
CA LEU A 119 -16.94 -5.34 -1.04
C LEU A 119 -17.59 -4.55 0.10
N MET A 120 -16.87 -3.58 0.68
CA MET A 120 -17.41 -2.73 1.75
C MET A 120 -18.58 -1.90 1.26
N LEU A 121 -18.45 -1.26 0.08
CA LEU A 121 -19.55 -0.48 -0.51
C LEU A 121 -20.80 -1.34 -0.72
N LEU A 122 -20.65 -2.56 -1.26
CA LEU A 122 -21.76 -3.49 -1.44
C LEU A 122 -22.35 -4.00 -0.13
N SER A 123 -21.52 -4.27 0.88
CA SER A 123 -21.98 -4.73 2.19
C SER A 123 -22.80 -3.67 2.93
N VAL A 124 -22.44 -2.39 2.81
CA VAL A 124 -23.17 -1.29 3.43
C VAL A 124 -24.45 -1.01 2.63
N ALA A 125 -24.38 -1.04 1.30
CA ALA A 125 -25.56 -0.86 0.44
C ALA A 125 -26.63 -1.94 0.65
N ARG A 126 -26.25 -3.19 0.89
CA ARG A 126 -27.18 -4.29 1.22
C ARG A 126 -27.87 -4.15 2.59
N LYS A 127 -27.38 -3.26 3.46
CA LYS A 127 -27.94 -3.01 4.79
C LYS A 127 -28.88 -1.79 4.82
N LEU A 128 -29.02 -1.09 3.69
CA LEU A 128 -30.02 -0.04 3.48
C LEU A 128 -31.33 -0.65 2.95
#